data_AF-A0A3C0JJ98-F1
#
_entry.id   AF-A0A3C0JJ98-F1
#
_cell.length_a   1.000
_cell.length_b   1.000
_cell.length_c   1.000
_cell.angle_alpha   90.00
_cell.angle_beta   90.00
_cell.angle_gamma   90.00
#
_symmetry.space_group_name_H-M   'P 1'
#
loop_
_entity.id
_entity.type
_entity.pdbx_description
1 polymer ?
#
loop_
_entity_poly.entity_id
_entity_poly.type
_entity_poly.pdbx_seq_one_letter_code
_entity_poly.pdbx_strand_id
1 'polypeptide(L)'
;FRHERPQKGRYRQFHQMGIECFGLSGAEIEAEVILMSYRLWKKLGLAEELTLEINTLGTSEERAAYKHVLVDYFEQHVEQLDEDSTRRLTSNPLRILDSKNLALQGLIEGAPRMMDSLGEDSTRHFSTLQGYLKEAGIHFVHNPRLVRGLDYYSHTVFEWTTKSLGAQGTVCAGGRYDGLIDQLGGKQTPAVGLAMGVERLVLLLEQLEQTAITPLAYIVYQGEQASKQALKLAERLRNELPEQSIILHCGGGSLKSQFKKADKAGASIALILGEQEIENEAVSIKFLRERSEQTLVPQSELEKFLRNYS
;
A
#
# COMPACT_ATOMS: atom_id res chain seq x y z
N PHE A 1 -15.00 -9.48 -2.43
CA PHE A 1 -15.92 -9.75 -1.29
C PHE A 1 -15.47 -11.00 -0.55
N ARG A 2 -15.66 -11.06 0.77
CA ARG A 2 -15.36 -12.25 1.59
C ARG A 2 -16.34 -12.41 2.75
N HIS A 3 -16.69 -13.65 3.07
CA HIS A 3 -17.56 -14.00 4.20
C HIS A 3 -16.75 -14.38 5.44
N GLU A 4 -15.84 -13.49 5.86
CA GLU A 4 -15.06 -13.65 7.09
C GLU A 4 -15.64 -12.76 8.22
N ARG A 5 -15.27 -13.06 9.47
CA ARG A 5 -15.59 -12.20 10.62
C ARG A 5 -14.89 -10.83 10.45
N PRO A 6 -15.62 -9.70 10.43
CA PRO A 6 -15.01 -8.37 10.29
C PRO A 6 -14.07 -8.04 11.45
N GLN A 7 -12.95 -7.40 11.14
CA GLN A 7 -11.95 -6.91 12.10
C GLN A 7 -11.34 -5.61 11.56
N LYS A 8 -10.52 -4.90 12.35
CA LYS A 8 -9.82 -3.69 11.88
C LYS A 8 -8.98 -4.02 10.62
N GLY A 9 -9.20 -3.28 9.52
CA GLY A 9 -8.57 -3.57 8.22
C GLY A 9 -9.06 -4.86 7.54
N ARG A 10 -10.11 -5.52 8.05
CA ARG A 10 -10.76 -6.69 7.43
C ARG A 10 -12.25 -6.47 7.23
N TYR A 11 -12.60 -6.08 6.01
CA TYR A 11 -13.98 -5.84 5.60
C TYR A 11 -14.55 -6.99 4.76
N ARG A 12 -15.88 -7.12 4.74
CA ARG A 12 -16.59 -8.06 3.85
C ARG A 12 -16.56 -7.61 2.39
N GLN A 13 -16.61 -6.30 2.16
CA GLN A 13 -16.30 -5.66 0.89
C GLN A 13 -15.04 -4.82 1.10
N PHE A 14 -14.05 -5.00 0.23
CA PHE A 14 -12.75 -4.35 0.31
C PHE A 14 -12.24 -4.17 -1.12
N HIS A 15 -11.29 -3.26 -1.29
CA HIS A 15 -10.71 -2.95 -2.60
C HIS A 15 -9.30 -3.51 -2.66
N GLN A 16 -8.95 -4.06 -3.83
CA GLN A 16 -7.60 -4.52 -4.11
C GLN A 16 -7.07 -3.84 -5.36
N MET A 17 -5.78 -3.56 -5.31
CA MET A 17 -4.99 -3.31 -6.51
C MET A 17 -4.11 -4.54 -6.73
N GLY A 18 -4.01 -4.98 -7.97
CA GLY A 18 -3.20 -6.13 -8.34
C GLY A 18 -2.46 -5.90 -9.65
N ILE A 19 -1.45 -6.73 -9.86
CA ILE A 19 -0.66 -6.79 -11.08
C ILE A 19 -0.56 -8.25 -11.44
N GLU A 20 -0.84 -8.59 -12.69
CA GLU A 20 -0.70 -9.95 -13.21
C GLU A 20 0.15 -9.90 -14.48
N CYS A 21 1.10 -10.82 -14.59
CA CYS A 21 1.90 -11.03 -15.79
C CYS A 21 1.76 -12.48 -16.25
N PHE A 22 1.43 -12.67 -17.53
CA PHE A 22 1.19 -13.97 -18.14
C PHE A 22 2.21 -14.23 -19.26
N GLY A 23 2.63 -15.49 -19.40
CA GLY A 23 3.49 -15.95 -20.49
C GLY A 23 4.99 -15.81 -20.25
N LEU A 24 5.41 -15.38 -19.05
CA LEU A 24 6.83 -15.23 -18.67
C LEU A 24 7.20 -16.19 -17.53
N SER A 25 8.16 -17.08 -17.76
CA SER A 25 8.59 -18.12 -16.81
C SER A 25 9.81 -17.76 -15.96
N GLY A 26 10.57 -16.73 -16.34
CA GLY A 26 11.83 -16.41 -15.67
C GLY A 26 11.67 -15.85 -14.25
N ALA A 27 12.76 -15.87 -13.49
CA ALA A 27 12.81 -15.27 -12.14
C ALA A 27 12.85 -13.72 -12.21
N GLU A 28 13.29 -13.16 -13.34
CA GLU A 28 13.37 -11.71 -13.57
C GLU A 28 12.00 -11.04 -13.55
N ILE A 29 10.94 -11.71 -14.05
CA ILE A 29 9.59 -11.14 -13.99
C ILE A 29 9.03 -11.17 -12.56
N GLU A 30 9.42 -12.14 -11.73
CA GLU A 30 9.06 -12.16 -10.31
C GLU A 30 9.76 -11.02 -9.56
N ALA A 31 11.04 -10.80 -9.86
CA ALA A 31 11.80 -9.67 -9.33
C ALA A 31 11.18 -8.33 -9.74
N GLU A 32 10.79 -8.16 -11.01
CA GLU A 32 10.12 -6.96 -11.52
C GLU A 32 8.83 -6.67 -10.75
N VAL A 33 7.97 -7.67 -10.56
CA VAL A 33 6.71 -7.52 -9.80
C VAL A 33 6.96 -7.09 -8.36
N ILE A 34 7.97 -7.68 -7.69
CA ILE A 34 8.38 -7.27 -6.34
C ILE A 34 8.93 -5.84 -6.35
N LEU A 35 9.79 -5.49 -7.31
CA LEU A 35 10.39 -4.16 -7.46
C LEU A 35 9.34 -3.06 -7.70
N MET A 36 8.32 -3.35 -8.51
CA MET A 36 7.19 -2.43 -8.73
C MET A 36 6.49 -2.10 -7.40
N SER A 37 6.22 -3.12 -6.57
CA SER A 37 5.63 -2.90 -5.24
C SER A 37 6.57 -2.14 -4.30
N TYR A 38 7.88 -2.45 -4.29
CA TYR A 38 8.86 -1.73 -3.49
C TYR A 38 8.97 -0.24 -3.90
N ARG A 39 8.89 0.04 -5.21
CA ARG A 39 8.87 1.41 -5.72
C ARG A 39 7.64 2.16 -5.24
N LEU A 40 6.49 1.51 -5.18
CA LEU A 40 5.27 2.10 -4.61
C LEU A 40 5.47 2.41 -3.13
N TRP A 41 6.06 1.51 -2.33
CA TRP A 41 6.35 1.75 -0.91
C TRP A 41 7.25 2.96 -0.71
N LYS A 42 8.29 3.12 -1.52
CA LYS A 42 9.15 4.32 -1.48
C LYS A 42 8.37 5.60 -1.79
N LYS A 43 7.51 5.59 -2.80
CA LYS A 43 6.68 6.75 -3.15
C LYS A 43 5.66 7.12 -2.07
N LEU A 44 5.18 6.13 -1.33
CA LEU A 44 4.23 6.29 -0.23
C LEU A 44 4.91 6.52 1.12
N GLY A 45 6.24 6.61 1.18
CA GLY A 45 6.99 6.73 2.44
C GLY A 45 6.88 5.52 3.38
N LEU A 46 6.46 4.36 2.85
CA LEU A 46 6.22 3.13 3.61
C LEU A 46 7.40 2.14 3.59
N ALA A 47 8.46 2.41 2.84
CA ALA A 47 9.53 1.43 2.59
C ALA A 47 10.18 0.89 3.88
N GLU A 48 10.36 1.73 4.90
CA GLU A 48 10.96 1.34 6.18
C GLU A 48 9.99 0.61 7.13
N GLU A 49 8.69 0.74 6.90
CA GLU A 49 7.63 0.12 7.71
C GLU A 49 7.27 -1.31 7.25
N LEU A 50 7.82 -1.72 6.11
CA LEU A 50 7.50 -2.97 5.44
C LEU A 50 8.71 -3.88 5.32
N THR A 51 8.52 -5.16 5.65
CA THR A 51 9.50 -6.22 5.46
C THR A 51 9.06 -7.12 4.32
N LEU A 52 9.95 -7.40 3.37
CA LEU A 52 9.72 -8.42 2.35
C LEU A 52 10.04 -9.81 2.93
N GLU A 53 9.06 -10.69 2.91
CA GLU A 53 9.23 -12.12 3.17
C GLU A 53 9.06 -12.88 1.86
N ILE A 54 9.99 -13.76 1.54
CA ILE A 54 9.92 -14.62 0.35
C ILE A 54 10.03 -16.09 0.74
N ASN A 55 9.48 -16.96 -0.10
CA ASN A 55 9.67 -18.40 -0.05
C ASN A 55 9.46 -19.01 -1.45
N THR A 56 9.73 -20.30 -1.59
CA THR A 56 9.39 -21.06 -2.79
C THR A 56 8.59 -22.30 -2.42
N LEU A 57 7.60 -22.62 -3.25
CA LEU A 57 6.75 -23.80 -3.17
C LEU A 57 7.13 -24.87 -4.21
N GLY A 58 8.20 -24.64 -4.98
CA GLY A 58 8.63 -25.53 -6.06
C GLY A 58 7.58 -25.70 -7.16
N THR A 59 7.74 -26.71 -8.01
CA THR A 59 6.73 -27.07 -9.00
C THR A 59 5.52 -27.76 -8.33
N SER A 60 4.45 -27.95 -9.10
CA SER A 60 3.28 -28.71 -8.61
C SER A 60 3.65 -30.14 -8.18
N GLU A 61 4.58 -30.78 -8.89
CA GLU A 61 5.07 -32.13 -8.65
C GLU A 61 5.94 -32.20 -7.38
N GLU A 62 6.91 -31.29 -7.25
CA GLU A 62 7.76 -31.18 -6.05
C GLU A 62 6.91 -30.92 -4.80
N ARG A 63 5.91 -30.03 -4.94
CA ARG A 63 4.97 -29.73 -3.87
C ARG A 63 4.10 -30.92 -3.51
N ALA A 64 3.68 -31.72 -4.49
CA ALA A 64 2.92 -32.95 -4.23
C ALA A 64 3.77 -33.97 -3.46
N ALA A 65 5.04 -34.16 -3.84
CA ALA A 65 5.98 -35.01 -3.12
C ALA A 65 6.20 -34.53 -1.68
N TYR A 66 6.44 -33.22 -1.50
CA TYR A 66 6.64 -32.64 -0.18
C TYR A 66 5.39 -32.70 0.72
N LYS A 67 4.18 -32.65 0.15
CA LYS A 67 2.95 -32.88 0.94
C LYS A 67 2.96 -34.24 1.62
N HIS A 68 3.43 -35.30 0.97
CA HIS A 68 3.55 -36.62 1.60
C HIS A 68 4.54 -36.59 2.77
N VAL A 69 5.70 -35.96 2.59
CA VAL A 69 6.69 -35.79 3.66
C VAL A 69 6.11 -35.05 4.87
N LEU A 70 5.32 -34.00 4.64
CA LEU A 70 4.63 -33.28 5.72
C LEU A 70 3.55 -34.11 6.41
N VAL A 71 2.78 -34.90 5.65
CA VAL A 71 1.77 -35.78 6.22
C VAL A 71 2.43 -36.80 7.14
N ASP A 72 3.47 -37.48 6.67
CA ASP A 72 4.21 -38.48 7.45
C ASP A 72 4.78 -37.89 8.75
N TYR A 73 5.27 -36.64 8.69
CA TYR A 73 5.76 -35.92 9.88
C TYR A 73 4.63 -35.60 10.88
N PHE A 74 3.51 -35.05 10.41
CA PHE A 74 2.42 -34.64 11.28
C PHE A 74 1.60 -35.82 11.81
N GLU A 75 1.53 -36.94 11.09
CA GLU A 75 0.90 -38.18 11.58
C GLU A 75 1.64 -38.75 12.79
N GLN A 76 2.96 -38.64 12.85
CA GLN A 76 3.76 -39.01 14.03
C GLN A 76 3.50 -38.10 15.24
N HIS A 77 2.88 -36.94 15.02
CA HIS A 77 2.62 -35.93 16.05
C HIS A 77 1.13 -35.58 16.15
N VAL A 78 0.23 -36.47 15.70
CA VAL A 78 -1.20 -36.18 15.57
C VAL A 78 -1.86 -35.75 16.88
N GLU A 79 -1.42 -36.28 18.02
CA GLU A 79 -1.93 -35.94 19.35
C GLU A 79 -1.63 -34.50 19.76
N GLN A 80 -0.64 -33.87 19.14
CA GLN A 80 -0.28 -32.47 19.39
C GLN A 80 -1.06 -31.50 18.49
N LEU A 81 -1.74 -31.99 17.45
CA LEU A 81 -2.49 -31.16 16.50
C LEU A 81 -3.82 -30.67 17.10
N ASP A 82 -4.14 -29.40 16.86
CA ASP A 82 -5.49 -28.90 17.10
C ASP A 82 -6.48 -29.40 16.03
N GLU A 83 -7.78 -29.26 16.31
CA GLU A 83 -8.84 -29.75 15.43
C GLU A 83 -8.73 -29.20 14.00
N ASP A 84 -8.34 -27.93 13.84
CA ASP A 84 -8.22 -27.31 12.53
C ASP A 84 -7.03 -27.89 11.75
N SER A 85 -5.91 -28.11 12.43
CA SER A 85 -4.70 -28.70 11.87
C SER A 85 -4.90 -30.17 11.50
N THR A 86 -5.64 -30.93 12.32
CA THR A 86 -6.04 -32.31 12.01
C THR A 86 -6.91 -32.38 10.75
N ARG A 87 -7.84 -31.44 10.55
CA ARG A 87 -8.61 -31.35 9.29
C ARG A 87 -7.76 -30.95 8.08
N ARG A 88 -6.77 -30.08 8.29
CA ARG A 88 -5.85 -29.64 7.23
C ARG A 88 -4.89 -30.74 6.81
N LEU A 89 -4.53 -31.66 7.72
CA LEU A 89 -3.62 -32.77 7.42
C LEU A 89 -4.09 -33.59 6.22
N THR A 90 -5.38 -33.85 6.11
CA THR A 90 -5.96 -34.65 5.01
C THR A 90 -6.31 -33.83 3.76
N SER A 91 -6.46 -32.51 3.88
CA SER A 91 -6.91 -31.65 2.77
C SER A 91 -5.77 -30.82 2.18
N ASN A 92 -5.08 -30.03 3.00
CA ASN A 92 -3.93 -29.24 2.61
C ASN A 92 -2.93 -29.10 3.77
N PRO A 93 -1.98 -30.05 3.93
CA PRO A 93 -1.07 -30.09 5.08
C PRO A 93 -0.12 -28.89 5.14
N LEU A 94 0.15 -28.23 4.00
CA LEU A 94 0.95 -27.00 3.97
C LEU A 94 0.34 -25.89 4.85
N ARG A 95 -0.99 -25.87 5.00
CA ARG A 95 -1.70 -24.87 5.82
C ARG A 95 -1.50 -25.05 7.32
N ILE A 96 -0.92 -26.16 7.76
CA ILE A 96 -0.53 -26.35 9.15
C ILE A 96 0.66 -25.44 9.47
N LEU A 97 1.57 -25.20 8.51
CA LEU A 97 2.76 -24.36 8.68
C LEU A 97 2.45 -22.88 8.97
N ASP A 98 1.27 -22.39 8.56
CA ASP A 98 0.79 -21.03 8.85
C ASP A 98 -0.20 -20.97 10.03
N SER A 99 -0.29 -22.03 10.84
CA SER A 99 -1.15 -22.00 12.03
C SER A 99 -0.70 -20.90 13.00
N LYS A 100 -1.69 -20.18 13.56
CA LYS A 100 -1.46 -19.16 14.59
C LYS A 100 -1.58 -19.73 16.01
N ASN A 101 -1.79 -21.03 16.14
CA ASN A 101 -1.84 -21.68 17.45
C ASN A 101 -0.43 -21.70 18.06
N LEU A 102 -0.28 -21.05 19.22
CA LEU A 102 1.00 -20.97 19.94
C LEU A 102 1.52 -22.34 20.37
N ALA A 103 0.62 -23.28 20.72
CA ALA A 103 1.00 -24.63 21.13
C ALA A 103 1.64 -25.43 19.98
N LEU A 104 1.33 -25.09 18.73
CA LEU A 104 1.87 -25.78 17.55
C LEU A 104 3.19 -25.21 17.05
N GLN A 105 3.64 -24.04 17.54
CA GLN A 105 4.80 -23.36 16.94
C GLN A 105 6.07 -24.20 17.02
N GLY A 106 6.33 -24.86 18.15
CA GLY A 106 7.49 -25.76 18.29
C GLY A 106 7.43 -26.93 17.31
N LEU A 107 6.24 -27.51 17.09
CA LEU A 107 6.05 -28.60 16.13
C LEU A 107 6.23 -28.13 14.67
N ILE A 108 5.75 -26.94 14.34
CA ILE A 108 5.87 -26.32 13.02
C ILE A 108 7.33 -25.93 12.72
N GLU A 109 8.07 -25.44 13.71
CA GLU A 109 9.48 -25.11 13.57
C GLU A 109 10.36 -26.34 13.30
N GLY A 110 9.96 -27.50 13.83
CA GLY A 110 10.63 -28.79 13.57
C GLY A 110 10.22 -29.48 12.27
N ALA A 111 9.22 -28.96 11.54
CA ALA A 111 8.74 -29.60 10.33
C ALA A 111 9.81 -29.62 9.22
N PRO A 112 9.80 -30.66 8.35
CA PRO A 112 10.61 -30.69 7.13
C PRO A 112 10.42 -29.41 6.33
N ARG A 113 11.45 -28.94 5.62
CA ARG A 113 11.36 -27.70 4.83
C ARG A 113 11.17 -28.03 3.35
N MET A 114 10.32 -27.26 2.67
CA MET A 114 10.11 -27.38 1.22
C MET A 114 11.45 -27.31 0.45
N MET A 115 12.36 -26.43 0.89
CA MET A 115 13.68 -26.25 0.27
C MET A 115 14.48 -27.55 0.15
N ASP A 116 14.32 -28.46 1.11
CA ASP A 116 15.06 -29.73 1.15
C ASP A 116 14.48 -30.77 0.18
N SER A 117 13.31 -30.48 -0.41
CA SER A 117 12.60 -31.34 -1.37
C SER A 117 12.59 -30.79 -2.79
N LEU A 118 13.29 -29.68 -3.06
CA LEU A 118 13.36 -29.07 -4.39
C LEU A 118 14.37 -29.78 -5.29
N GLY A 119 14.05 -29.87 -6.57
CA GLY A 119 15.00 -30.17 -7.63
C GLY A 119 15.94 -29.01 -7.92
N GLU A 120 16.93 -29.27 -8.78
CA GLU A 120 17.98 -28.31 -9.12
C GLU A 120 17.42 -27.05 -9.80
N ASP A 121 16.44 -27.22 -10.70
CA ASP A 121 15.86 -26.10 -11.44
C ASP A 121 15.07 -25.14 -10.54
N SER A 122 14.23 -25.65 -9.65
CA SER A 122 13.49 -24.84 -8.67
C SER A 122 14.43 -24.13 -7.69
N THR A 123 15.49 -24.81 -7.25
CA THR A 123 16.53 -24.24 -6.38
C THR A 123 17.26 -23.10 -7.10
N ARG A 124 17.66 -23.31 -8.36
CA ARG A 124 18.32 -22.31 -9.20
C ARG A 124 17.43 -21.12 -9.48
N HIS A 125 16.15 -21.34 -9.78
CA HIS A 125 15.16 -20.30 -10.00
C HIS A 125 15.03 -19.39 -8.78
N PHE A 126 14.86 -19.97 -7.58
CA PHE A 126 14.75 -19.21 -6.34
C PHE A 126 16.05 -18.47 -5.99
N SER A 127 17.21 -19.10 -6.17
CA SER A 127 18.51 -18.43 -5.98
C SER A 127 18.72 -17.27 -6.94
N THR A 128 18.24 -17.39 -8.19
CA THR A 128 18.29 -16.32 -9.19
C THR A 128 17.45 -15.13 -8.74
N LEU A 129 16.23 -15.36 -8.27
CA LEU A 129 15.38 -14.30 -7.70
C LEU A 129 16.07 -13.59 -6.52
N GLN A 130 16.63 -14.35 -5.58
CA GLN A 130 17.37 -13.80 -4.44
C GLN A 130 18.53 -12.90 -4.89
N GLY A 131 19.23 -13.30 -5.95
CA GLY A 131 20.27 -12.50 -6.61
C GLY A 131 19.75 -11.16 -7.10
N TYR A 132 18.66 -11.16 -7.88
CA TYR A 132 18.06 -9.92 -8.38
C TYR A 132 17.61 -8.97 -7.27
N LEU A 133 16.96 -9.51 -6.22
CA LEU A 133 16.50 -8.69 -5.09
C LEU A 133 17.68 -8.06 -4.33
N LYS A 134 18.78 -8.82 -4.15
CA LYS A 134 19.99 -8.32 -3.50
C LYS A 134 20.68 -7.24 -4.33
N GLU A 135 20.80 -7.43 -5.65
CA GLU A 135 21.38 -6.44 -6.56
C GLU A 135 20.55 -5.15 -6.62
N ALA A 136 19.23 -5.27 -6.51
CA ALA A 136 18.33 -4.11 -6.45
C ALA A 136 18.30 -3.43 -5.07
N GLY A 137 19.07 -3.91 -4.09
CA GLY A 137 19.14 -3.34 -2.74
C GLY A 137 17.89 -3.55 -1.91
N ILE A 138 17.12 -4.60 -2.17
CA ILE A 138 15.95 -4.97 -1.37
C ILE A 138 16.37 -5.95 -0.28
N HIS A 139 16.15 -5.55 0.98
CA HIS A 139 16.25 -6.47 2.11
C HIS A 139 15.04 -7.40 2.14
N PHE A 140 15.29 -8.71 2.30
CA PHE A 140 14.25 -9.71 2.42
C PHE A 140 14.60 -10.78 3.46
N VAL A 141 13.57 -11.43 3.98
CA VAL A 141 13.66 -12.58 4.88
C VAL A 141 13.18 -13.82 4.14
N HIS A 142 13.96 -14.90 4.16
CA HIS A 142 13.44 -16.20 3.73
C HIS A 142 12.58 -16.80 4.84
N ASN A 143 11.27 -16.89 4.60
CA ASN A 143 10.32 -17.47 5.54
C ASN A 143 9.84 -18.84 5.03
N PRO A 144 10.39 -19.97 5.48
CA PRO A 144 10.00 -21.29 5.01
C PRO A 144 8.55 -21.68 5.37
N ARG A 145 7.93 -20.97 6.32
CA ARG A 145 6.52 -21.14 6.71
C ARG A 145 5.57 -20.33 5.83
N LEU A 146 6.08 -19.46 4.96
CA LEU A 146 5.25 -18.67 4.07
C LEU A 146 4.61 -19.59 3.03
N VAL A 147 3.37 -19.94 3.31
CA VAL A 147 2.45 -20.64 2.42
C VAL A 147 1.26 -19.72 2.12
N ARG A 148 0.57 -19.99 1.02
CA ARG A 148 -0.48 -19.07 0.55
C ARG A 148 -1.87 -19.65 0.68
N GLY A 149 -2.82 -18.71 0.79
CA GLY A 149 -4.25 -18.91 0.93
C GLY A 149 -4.93 -19.70 -0.20
N LEU A 150 -4.24 -19.92 -1.31
CA LEU A 150 -4.77 -20.48 -2.54
C LEU A 150 -3.79 -21.53 -3.07
N ASP A 151 -4.33 -22.66 -3.54
CA ASP A 151 -3.51 -23.84 -3.79
C ASP A 151 -2.91 -23.86 -5.21
N TYR A 152 -3.12 -22.80 -5.99
CA TYR A 152 -2.59 -22.68 -7.34
C TYR A 152 -1.13 -22.18 -7.41
N TYR A 153 -0.56 -21.71 -6.30
CA TYR A 153 0.79 -21.14 -6.30
C TYR A 153 1.87 -22.20 -6.57
N SER A 154 2.81 -21.86 -7.45
CA SER A 154 4.05 -22.59 -7.76
C SER A 154 5.25 -21.65 -7.55
N HIS A 155 6.44 -22.22 -7.40
CA HIS A 155 7.70 -21.50 -7.24
C HIS A 155 7.59 -20.36 -6.21
N THR A 156 7.98 -19.13 -6.57
CA THR A 156 8.06 -18.00 -5.68
C THR A 156 6.71 -17.62 -5.08
N VAL A 157 6.70 -17.43 -3.77
CA VAL A 157 5.64 -16.73 -3.04
C VAL A 157 6.28 -15.64 -2.19
N PHE A 158 5.59 -14.51 -2.03
CA PHE A 158 6.11 -13.39 -1.25
C PHE A 158 5.01 -12.59 -0.56
N GLU A 159 5.40 -11.92 0.52
CA GLU A 159 4.56 -10.98 1.27
C GLU A 159 5.36 -9.76 1.69
N TRP A 160 4.72 -8.59 1.64
CA TRP A 160 5.16 -7.42 2.38
C TRP A 160 4.39 -7.37 3.69
N THR A 161 5.10 -7.47 4.81
CA THR A 161 4.52 -7.50 6.15
C THR A 161 4.89 -6.26 6.95
N THR A 162 4.05 -5.90 7.92
CA THR A 162 4.28 -4.80 8.87
C THR A 162 3.94 -5.23 10.28
N LYS A 163 4.62 -4.64 11.26
CA LYS A 163 4.28 -4.80 12.70
C LYS A 163 3.27 -3.75 13.16
N SER A 164 3.08 -2.68 12.39
CA SER A 164 2.30 -1.49 12.79
C SER A 164 0.78 -1.72 12.77
N LEU A 165 0.30 -2.80 12.14
CA LEU A 165 -1.12 -3.18 12.04
C LEU A 165 -1.53 -4.34 12.96
N GLY A 166 -0.65 -4.82 13.85
CA GLY A 166 -0.93 -5.91 14.79
C GLY A 166 -0.81 -7.32 14.19
N ALA A 167 -1.58 -8.28 14.71
CA ALA A 167 -1.40 -9.72 14.46
C ALA A 167 -1.58 -10.19 13.00
N GLN A 168 -2.08 -9.33 12.10
CA GLN A 168 -2.19 -9.62 10.67
C GLN A 168 -1.48 -8.53 9.86
N GLY A 169 -0.16 -8.68 9.74
CA GLY A 169 0.74 -7.70 9.15
C GLY A 169 0.81 -7.68 7.62
N THR A 170 0.19 -8.60 6.89
CA THR A 170 0.34 -8.66 5.42
C THR A 170 -0.34 -7.47 4.74
N VAL A 171 0.42 -6.67 3.99
CA VAL A 171 -0.04 -5.48 3.26
C VAL A 171 -0.24 -5.78 1.78
N CYS A 172 0.74 -6.46 1.20
CA CYS A 172 0.77 -6.89 -0.19
C CYS A 172 1.27 -8.32 -0.23
N ALA A 173 0.74 -9.11 -1.15
CA ALA A 173 1.16 -10.48 -1.28
C ALA A 173 1.00 -11.00 -2.69
N GLY A 174 1.89 -11.90 -3.08
CA GLY A 174 1.96 -12.37 -4.45
C GLY A 174 2.75 -13.66 -4.59
N GLY A 175 3.01 -14.03 -5.83
CA GLY A 175 3.74 -15.23 -6.18
C GLY A 175 3.44 -15.70 -7.59
N ARG A 176 4.14 -16.76 -8.00
CA ARG A 176 4.00 -17.46 -9.28
C ARG A 176 2.92 -18.54 -9.18
N TYR A 177 2.19 -18.78 -10.27
CA TYR A 177 1.02 -19.67 -10.28
C TYR A 177 0.78 -20.30 -11.66
N ASP A 178 1.81 -20.95 -12.21
CA ASP A 178 1.81 -21.42 -13.61
C ASP A 178 0.73 -22.46 -13.94
N GLY A 179 0.22 -23.16 -12.92
CA GLY A 179 -0.84 -24.17 -13.08
C GLY A 179 -2.26 -23.60 -13.18
N LEU A 180 -2.49 -22.33 -12.83
CA LEU A 180 -3.85 -21.79 -12.71
C LEU A 180 -4.62 -21.79 -14.04
N ILE A 181 -3.97 -21.37 -15.13
CA ILE A 181 -4.64 -21.25 -16.43
C ILE A 181 -5.06 -22.62 -16.98
N ASP A 182 -4.22 -23.64 -16.78
CA ASP A 182 -4.52 -25.03 -17.14
C ASP A 182 -5.68 -25.60 -16.32
N GLN A 183 -5.70 -25.34 -15.00
CA GLN A 183 -6.82 -25.71 -14.12
C GLN A 183 -8.16 -25.08 -14.52
N LEU A 184 -8.14 -23.94 -15.22
CA LEU A 184 -9.32 -23.26 -15.76
C LEU A 184 -9.68 -23.71 -17.18
N GLY A 185 -8.99 -24.71 -17.74
CA GLY A 185 -9.23 -25.25 -19.08
C GLY A 185 -8.52 -24.49 -20.21
N GLY A 186 -7.59 -23.61 -19.88
CA GLY A 186 -6.74 -22.90 -20.84
C GLY A 186 -5.45 -23.66 -21.17
N LYS A 187 -4.63 -23.09 -22.05
CA LYS A 187 -3.27 -23.61 -22.31
C LYS A 187 -2.37 -23.32 -21.11
N GLN A 188 -1.54 -24.27 -20.71
CA GLN A 188 -0.49 -24.05 -19.70
C GLN A 188 0.29 -22.76 -20.00
N THR A 189 0.18 -21.80 -19.08
CA THR A 189 0.69 -20.44 -19.25
C THR A 189 1.31 -20.01 -17.94
N PRO A 190 2.63 -19.78 -17.89
CA PRO A 190 3.29 -19.34 -16.67
C PRO A 190 2.79 -17.96 -16.29
N ALA A 191 2.64 -17.71 -14.99
CA ALA A 191 2.07 -16.47 -14.53
C ALA A 191 2.57 -16.08 -13.14
N VAL A 192 2.71 -14.78 -12.91
CA VAL A 192 3.11 -14.21 -11.62
C VAL A 192 2.35 -12.92 -11.39
N GLY A 193 2.05 -12.66 -10.13
CA GLY A 193 1.41 -11.41 -9.77
C GLY A 193 1.32 -11.16 -8.29
N LEU A 194 0.61 -10.09 -7.95
CA LEU A 194 0.38 -9.64 -6.59
C LEU A 194 -0.99 -9.01 -6.42
N ALA A 195 -1.44 -8.95 -5.18
CA ALA A 195 -2.56 -8.14 -4.77
C ALA A 195 -2.25 -7.47 -3.44
N MET A 196 -2.72 -6.23 -3.28
CA MET A 196 -2.63 -5.45 -2.05
C MET A 196 -3.99 -4.84 -1.70
N GLY A 197 -4.32 -4.84 -0.41
CA GLY A 197 -5.59 -4.28 0.08
C GLY A 197 -5.48 -2.77 0.25
N VAL A 198 -6.32 -2.01 -0.44
CA VAL A 198 -6.28 -0.54 -0.42
C VAL A 198 -6.54 0.00 0.99
N GLU A 199 -7.51 -0.57 1.71
CA GLU A 199 -7.84 -0.10 3.05
C GLU A 199 -6.69 -0.32 4.06
N ARG A 200 -5.87 -1.37 3.87
CA ARG A 200 -4.68 -1.57 4.73
C ARG A 200 -3.61 -0.53 4.45
N LEU A 201 -3.45 -0.12 3.20
CA LEU A 201 -2.52 0.94 2.82
C LEU A 201 -2.97 2.29 3.39
N VAL A 202 -4.26 2.62 3.31
CA VAL A 202 -4.80 3.84 3.91
C VAL A 202 -4.54 3.87 5.42
N LEU A 203 -4.79 2.77 6.14
CA LEU A 203 -4.52 2.69 7.58
C LEU A 203 -3.05 2.91 7.94
N LEU A 204 -2.11 2.47 7.09
CA LEU A 204 -0.68 2.72 7.29
C LEU A 204 -0.31 4.17 7.02
N LEU A 205 -0.84 4.75 5.93
CA LEU A 205 -0.61 6.16 5.60
C LEU A 205 -1.16 7.11 6.66
N GLU A 206 -2.30 6.77 7.26
CA GLU A 206 -2.87 7.50 8.40
C GLU A 206 -1.93 7.52 9.61
N GLN A 207 -1.17 6.44 9.86
CA GLN A 207 -0.17 6.39 10.93
C GLN A 207 1.06 7.25 10.63
N LEU A 208 1.40 7.43 9.35
CA LEU A 208 2.50 8.29 8.92
C LEU A 208 2.12 9.78 8.85
N GLU A 209 0.88 10.15 9.21
CA GLU A 209 0.32 11.51 9.10
C GLU A 209 0.39 12.11 7.67
N GLN A 210 0.61 11.28 6.63
CA GLN A 210 0.78 11.73 5.24
C GLN A 210 -0.54 12.04 4.51
N THR A 211 -1.65 12.22 5.23
CA THR A 211 -2.99 12.06 4.64
C THR A 211 -3.75 13.36 4.33
N ALA A 212 -3.23 14.53 4.69
CA ALA A 212 -3.93 15.78 4.39
C ALA A 212 -3.37 16.44 3.13
N ILE A 213 -4.11 16.38 2.01
CA ILE A 213 -3.99 17.39 0.96
C ILE A 213 -4.43 18.71 1.58
N THR A 214 -3.46 19.51 2.00
CA THR A 214 -3.73 20.83 2.55
C THR A 214 -3.96 21.81 1.40
N PRO A 215 -5.01 22.64 1.46
CA PRO A 215 -5.18 23.72 0.50
C PRO A 215 -3.94 24.62 0.47
N LEU A 216 -3.48 24.99 -0.72
CA LEU A 216 -2.44 26.01 -0.84
C LEU A 216 -2.94 27.31 -0.22
N ALA A 217 -4.14 27.73 -0.63
CA ALA A 217 -4.69 29.03 -0.26
C ALA A 217 -6.15 28.96 0.18
N TYR A 218 -6.48 29.82 1.15
CA TYR A 218 -7.85 30.13 1.55
C TYR A 218 -8.14 31.61 1.33
N ILE A 219 -9.09 31.94 0.46
CA ILE A 219 -9.46 33.33 0.17
C ILE A 219 -10.44 33.83 1.22
N VAL A 220 -10.05 34.86 1.97
CA VAL A 220 -10.88 35.59 2.93
C VAL A 220 -11.21 36.97 2.36
N TYR A 221 -12.40 37.48 2.67
CA TYR A 221 -12.82 38.79 2.18
C TYR A 221 -13.68 39.56 3.17
N GLN A 222 -13.77 40.87 3.00
CA GLN A 222 -14.67 41.73 3.74
C GLN A 222 -15.40 42.70 2.81
N GLY A 223 -16.73 42.69 2.85
CA GLY A 223 -17.59 43.55 2.02
C GLY A 223 -18.14 42.84 0.77
N GLU A 224 -19.21 43.40 0.21
CA GLU A 224 -19.93 42.79 -0.92
C GLU A 224 -19.11 42.84 -2.22
N GLN A 225 -18.42 43.94 -2.48
CA GLN A 225 -17.54 44.06 -3.64
C GLN A 225 -16.38 43.05 -3.56
N ALA A 226 -15.77 42.90 -2.39
CA ALA A 226 -14.72 41.92 -2.15
C ALA A 226 -15.20 40.49 -2.35
N SER A 227 -16.43 40.16 -1.96
CA SER A 227 -17.02 38.84 -2.23
C SER A 227 -17.08 38.54 -3.74
N LYS A 228 -17.45 39.51 -4.57
CA LYS A 228 -17.54 39.34 -6.03
C LYS A 228 -16.15 39.17 -6.65
N GLN A 229 -15.16 39.95 -6.19
CA GLN A 229 -13.77 39.82 -6.66
C GLN A 229 -13.12 38.53 -6.18
N ALA A 230 -13.36 38.11 -4.93
CA ALA A 230 -12.85 36.86 -4.38
C ALA A 230 -13.35 35.65 -5.16
N LEU A 231 -14.61 35.66 -5.62
CA LEU A 231 -15.15 34.61 -6.48
C LEU A 231 -14.42 34.52 -7.83
N LYS A 232 -14.21 35.67 -8.50
CA LYS A 232 -13.45 35.74 -9.76
C LYS A 232 -12.01 35.28 -9.57
N LEU A 233 -11.36 35.73 -8.50
CA LEU A 233 -10.00 35.35 -8.18
C LEU A 233 -9.88 33.85 -7.92
N ALA A 234 -10.81 33.26 -7.15
CA ALA A 234 -10.80 31.83 -6.87
C ALA A 234 -10.86 31.00 -8.16
N GLU A 235 -11.78 31.33 -9.08
CA GLU A 235 -11.90 30.62 -10.37
C GLU A 235 -10.68 30.82 -11.26
N ARG A 236 -10.13 32.05 -11.31
CA ARG A 236 -8.88 32.32 -12.05
C ARG A 236 -7.73 31.46 -11.52
N LEU A 237 -7.53 31.44 -10.20
CA LEU A 237 -6.47 30.66 -9.58
C LEU A 237 -6.66 29.14 -9.78
N ARG A 238 -7.89 28.64 -9.75
CA ARG A 238 -8.18 27.21 -10.03
C ARG A 238 -7.86 26.83 -11.48
N ASN A 239 -8.15 27.72 -12.43
CA ASN A 239 -7.82 27.50 -13.85
C ASN A 239 -6.30 27.53 -14.09
N GLU A 240 -5.61 28.49 -13.49
CA GLU A 240 -4.17 28.66 -13.68
C GLU A 240 -3.34 27.64 -12.88
N LEU A 241 -3.84 27.19 -11.72
CA LEU A 241 -3.15 26.28 -10.80
C LEU A 241 -3.99 25.00 -10.54
N PRO A 242 -4.23 24.15 -11.56
CA PRO A 242 -5.14 23.00 -11.44
C PRO A 242 -4.67 21.92 -10.45
N GLU A 243 -3.36 21.86 -10.15
CA GLU A 243 -2.78 20.93 -9.17
C GLU A 243 -2.90 21.45 -7.72
N GLN A 244 -3.34 22.70 -7.52
CA GLN A 244 -3.40 23.35 -6.22
C GLN A 244 -4.84 23.44 -5.71
N SER A 245 -5.04 23.12 -4.43
CA SER A 245 -6.35 23.28 -3.79
C SER A 245 -6.53 24.72 -3.28
N ILE A 246 -7.51 25.42 -3.84
CA ILE A 246 -7.86 26.82 -3.50
C ILE A 246 -9.29 26.87 -2.96
N ILE A 247 -9.43 27.27 -1.70
CA ILE A 247 -10.73 27.40 -1.04
C ILE A 247 -11.16 28.87 -1.02
N LEU A 248 -12.38 29.15 -1.46
CA LEU A 248 -13.03 30.44 -1.26
C LEU A 248 -13.89 30.39 0.01
N HIS A 249 -13.77 31.40 0.86
CA HIS A 249 -14.71 31.58 1.96
C HIS A 249 -16.15 31.81 1.47
N CYS A 250 -17.14 31.10 2.02
CA CYS A 250 -18.55 31.36 1.76
C CYS A 250 -19.36 31.48 3.06
N GLY A 251 -20.43 32.28 3.04
CA GLY A 251 -21.35 32.44 4.16
C GLY A 251 -21.10 33.65 5.06
N GLY A 252 -20.26 34.60 4.65
CA GLY A 252 -20.01 35.86 5.35
C GLY A 252 -19.40 35.69 6.76
N GLY A 253 -19.49 36.75 7.56
CA GLY A 253 -18.93 36.82 8.91
C GLY A 253 -17.61 37.59 8.98
N SER A 254 -17.16 37.86 10.19
CA SER A 254 -15.94 38.66 10.46
C SER A 254 -14.67 38.02 9.89
N LEU A 255 -13.68 38.83 9.48
CA LEU A 255 -12.36 38.33 9.05
C LEU A 255 -11.76 37.36 10.07
N LYS A 256 -11.89 37.65 11.38
CA LYS A 256 -11.45 36.75 12.46
C LYS A 256 -12.07 35.35 12.36
N SER A 257 -13.37 35.26 12.06
CA SER A 257 -14.03 33.96 11.86
C SER A 257 -13.60 33.25 10.57
N GLN A 258 -13.30 34.01 9.51
CA GLN A 258 -12.80 33.44 8.25
C GLN A 258 -11.38 32.89 8.41
N PHE A 259 -10.49 33.61 9.10
CA PHE A 259 -9.15 33.11 9.42
C PHE A 259 -9.18 31.85 10.27
N LYS A 260 -10.09 31.73 11.25
CA LYS A 260 -10.29 30.48 11.99
C LYS A 260 -10.70 29.31 11.09
N LYS A 261 -11.54 29.57 10.07
CA LYS A 261 -11.92 28.55 9.08
C LYS A 261 -10.76 28.20 8.16
N ALA A 262 -9.95 29.17 7.74
CA ALA A 262 -8.73 28.94 6.96
C ALA A 262 -7.73 28.07 7.71
N ASP A 263 -7.52 28.38 9.00
CA ASP A 263 -6.63 27.62 9.88
C ASP A 263 -7.14 26.18 10.07
N LYS A 264 -8.44 26.00 10.37
CA LYS A 264 -9.08 24.69 10.50
C LYS A 264 -9.01 23.88 9.20
N ALA A 265 -9.07 24.53 8.04
CA ALA A 265 -8.97 23.87 6.74
C ALA A 265 -7.55 23.42 6.39
N GLY A 266 -6.54 23.76 7.20
CA GLY A 266 -5.16 23.36 6.94
C GLY A 266 -4.44 24.24 5.91
N ALA A 267 -5.01 25.37 5.48
CA ALA A 267 -4.43 26.16 4.39
C ALA A 267 -3.03 26.70 4.70
N SER A 268 -2.12 26.70 3.73
CA SER A 268 -0.77 27.23 3.90
C SER A 268 -0.75 28.76 4.02
N ILE A 269 -1.56 29.43 3.19
CA ILE A 269 -1.70 30.88 3.18
C ILE A 269 -3.18 31.31 3.14
N ALA A 270 -3.44 32.52 3.63
CA ALA A 270 -4.70 33.22 3.43
C ALA A 270 -4.51 34.36 2.42
N LEU A 271 -5.37 34.40 1.41
CA LEU A 271 -5.45 35.49 0.44
C LEU A 271 -6.56 36.44 0.86
N ILE A 272 -6.22 37.68 1.19
CA ILE A 272 -7.11 38.65 1.81
C ILE A 272 -7.53 39.68 0.77
N LEU A 273 -8.84 39.87 0.65
CA LEU A 273 -9.46 40.90 -0.19
C LEU A 273 -10.39 41.79 0.65
N GLY A 274 -9.96 43.02 0.93
CA GLY A 274 -10.81 44.09 1.43
C GLY A 274 -11.02 45.16 0.35
N GLU A 275 -11.62 46.29 0.74
CA GLU A 275 -11.81 47.44 -0.14
C GLU A 275 -10.46 47.99 -0.64
N GLN A 276 -9.47 48.12 0.26
CA GLN A 276 -8.15 48.64 -0.06
C GLN A 276 -7.35 47.74 -1.01
N GLU A 277 -7.45 46.41 -0.86
CA GLU A 277 -6.81 45.47 -1.80
C GLU A 277 -7.43 45.55 -3.20
N ILE A 278 -8.75 45.72 -3.28
CA ILE A 278 -9.45 45.87 -4.57
C ILE A 278 -9.06 47.18 -5.25
N GLU A 279 -9.06 48.28 -4.52
CA GLU A 279 -8.67 49.60 -5.04
C GLU A 279 -7.23 49.61 -5.59
N ASN A 280 -6.33 48.87 -4.93
CA ASN A 280 -4.92 48.77 -5.33
C ASN A 280 -4.64 47.65 -6.35
N GLU A 281 -5.68 46.97 -6.86
CA GLU A 281 -5.55 45.79 -7.73
C GLU A 281 -4.55 44.74 -7.18
N ALA A 282 -4.56 44.56 -5.86
CA ALA A 282 -3.63 43.72 -5.13
C ALA A 282 -4.37 42.68 -4.28
N VAL A 283 -3.62 41.74 -3.70
CA VAL A 283 -4.08 40.76 -2.72
C VAL A 283 -3.09 40.75 -1.58
N SER A 284 -3.59 40.83 -0.35
CA SER A 284 -2.71 40.68 0.79
C SER A 284 -2.58 39.22 1.20
N ILE A 285 -1.36 38.75 1.37
CA ILE A 285 -1.05 37.34 1.63
C ILE A 285 -0.57 37.22 3.07
N LYS A 286 -1.29 36.41 3.85
CA LYS A 286 -0.90 36.05 5.21
C LYS A 286 -0.49 34.59 5.28
N PHE A 287 0.75 34.34 5.70
CA PHE A 287 1.28 33.00 5.92
C PHE A 287 0.69 32.40 7.20
N LEU A 288 0.08 31.22 7.10
CA LEU A 288 -0.63 30.57 8.22
C LEU A 288 0.22 29.47 8.89
N ARG A 289 1.31 29.05 8.24
CA ARG A 289 2.19 27.96 8.69
C ARG A 289 3.63 28.41 8.93
N GLU A 290 3.95 29.65 8.59
CA GLU A 290 5.27 30.25 8.73
C GLU A 290 5.20 31.57 9.51
N ARG A 291 6.28 31.92 10.21
CA ARG A 291 6.43 33.21 10.88
C ARG A 291 7.00 34.24 9.91
N SER A 292 6.18 34.61 8.93
CA SER A 292 6.51 35.59 7.90
C SER A 292 5.55 36.77 7.98
N GLU A 293 6.05 37.96 7.66
CA GLU A 293 5.21 39.17 7.61
C GLU A 293 4.17 39.05 6.49
N GLN A 294 3.04 39.73 6.68
CA GLN A 294 1.99 39.81 5.67
C GLN A 294 2.50 40.66 4.50
N THR A 295 2.39 40.14 3.28
CA THR A 295 2.87 40.81 2.07
C THR A 295 1.69 41.27 1.21
N LEU A 296 1.90 42.31 0.40
CA LEU A 296 0.92 42.77 -0.59
C LEU A 296 1.46 42.40 -1.97
N VAL A 297 0.69 41.66 -2.76
CA VAL A 297 1.09 41.18 -4.09
C VAL A 297 0.10 41.70 -5.13
N PRO A 298 0.56 42.33 -6.23
CA PRO A 298 -0.31 42.71 -7.34
C PRO A 298 -1.07 41.51 -7.89
N GLN A 299 -2.35 41.67 -8.23
CA GLN A 299 -3.15 40.57 -8.76
C GLN A 299 -2.58 40.00 -10.06
N SER A 300 -1.83 40.78 -10.85
CA SER A 300 -1.15 40.34 -12.07
C SER A 300 0.05 39.42 -11.83
N GLU A 301 0.62 39.43 -10.61
CA GLU A 301 1.79 38.61 -10.25
C GLU A 301 1.44 37.44 -9.34
N LEU A 302 0.19 37.35 -8.91
CA LEU A 302 -0.24 36.40 -7.89
C LEU A 302 -0.06 34.94 -8.34
N GLU A 303 -0.34 34.60 -9.60
CA GLU A 303 -0.13 33.23 -10.10
C GLU A 303 1.35 32.84 -10.02
N LYS A 304 2.24 33.75 -10.43
CA LYS A 304 3.69 33.53 -10.40
C LYS A 304 4.18 33.38 -8.96
N PHE A 305 3.69 34.23 -8.05
CA PHE A 305 4.00 34.13 -6.63
C PHE A 305 3.59 32.76 -6.07
N LEU A 306 2.36 32.31 -6.35
CA LEU A 306 1.84 31.05 -5.83
C LEU A 306 2.57 29.84 -6.40
N ARG A 307 2.97 29.84 -7.68
CA ARG A 307 3.80 28.77 -8.28
C ARG A 307 5.18 28.65 -7.65
N ASN A 308 5.76 29.76 -7.21
CA ASN A 308 7.06 29.77 -6.56
C ASN A 308 6.98 29.35 -5.09
N TYR A 309 5.80 29.46 -4.48
CA TYR A 309 5.55 29.11 -3.09
C TYR A 309 5.17 27.64 -2.90
N SER A 310 4.45 27.05 -3.86
CA SER A 310 4.06 25.64 -3.87
C SER A 310 5.23 24.70 -4.15
#